data_AF-A0A949RUN5-F1
#
_entry.id   AF-A0A949RUN5-F1
#
_cell.length_a   1.000
_cell.length_b   1.000
_cell.length_c   1.000
_cell.angle_alpha   90.00
_cell.angle_beta   90.00
_cell.angle_gamma   90.00
#
_symmetry.space_group_name_H-M   'P 1'
#
loop_
_entity.id
_entity.type
_entity.pdbx_description
1 polymer ?
#
loop_
_entity_poly.entity_id
_entity_poly.type
_entity_poly.pdbx_seq_one_letter_code
_entity_poly.pdbx_strand_id
1 'polypeptide(L)'
;MRLNSTRVGLYLLLVFLSGALVGAFGYRLYSANSVSAKANHESYRKIYLNEMQTRLKLTPAQLSNLVFILDETKARFKAARDRMDPEMKQIQHEQRNKIRDMLQPAQKAEYEKMLEERAKKQKATSGGGC
;
A
#
# COMPACT_ATOMS: atom_id res chain seq x y z
N MET A 1 40.66 -37.61 6.04
CA MET A 1 40.81 -36.17 5.71
C MET A 1 40.77 -35.36 7.01
N ARG A 2 41.90 -34.82 7.48
CA ARG A 2 41.91 -33.82 8.57
C ARG A 2 41.46 -32.49 7.96
N LEU A 3 40.20 -32.13 8.18
CA LEU A 3 39.67 -30.85 7.72
C LEU A 3 40.16 -29.77 8.69
N ASN A 4 41.01 -28.86 8.20
CA ASN A 4 41.51 -27.75 9.01
C ASN A 4 40.33 -26.85 9.40
N SER A 5 39.94 -26.87 10.67
CA SER A 5 38.79 -26.12 11.21
C SER A 5 38.86 -24.62 10.94
N THR A 6 40.07 -24.06 10.77
CA THR A 6 40.29 -22.66 10.37
C THR A 6 39.80 -22.37 8.96
N ARG A 7 39.97 -23.30 8.01
CA ARG A 7 39.43 -23.16 6.64
C ARG A 7 37.91 -23.29 6.63
N VAL A 8 37.38 -24.24 7.42
CA VAL A 8 35.92 -24.41 7.57
C VAL A 8 35.28 -23.14 8.14
N GLY A 9 35.88 -22.54 9.18
CA GLY A 9 35.43 -21.26 9.74
C GLY A 9 35.46 -20.11 8.73
N LEU A 10 36.51 -20.03 7.91
CA LEU A 10 36.62 -19.03 6.83
C LEU A 10 35.51 -19.18 5.79
N TYR A 11 35.19 -20.40 5.37
CA TYR A 11 34.11 -20.63 4.40
C TYR A 11 32.74 -20.30 4.99
N LEU A 12 32.49 -20.63 6.26
CA LEU A 12 31.24 -20.29 6.94
C LEU A 12 31.06 -18.77 7.07
N LEU A 13 32.12 -18.05 7.41
CA LEU A 13 32.10 -16.60 7.51
C LEU A 13 31.84 -15.95 6.14
N LEU A 14 32.43 -16.49 5.07
CA LEU A 14 32.16 -16.04 3.69
C LEU A 14 30.70 -16.25 3.27
N VAL A 15 30.10 -17.39 3.60
CA VAL A 15 28.69 -17.68 3.32
C VAL A 15 27.77 -16.75 4.13
N PHE A 16 28.14 -16.44 5.37
CA PHE A 16 27.39 -15.51 6.20
C PHE A 16 27.44 -14.07 5.65
N LEU A 17 28.62 -13.61 5.23
CA LEU A 17 28.81 -12.29 4.61
C LEU A 17 28.05 -12.17 3.28
N SER A 18 28.07 -13.21 2.44
CA SER A 18 27.32 -13.20 1.19
C SER A 18 25.81 -13.17 1.44
N GLY A 19 25.33 -13.94 2.43
CA GLY A 19 23.94 -13.88 2.89
C GLY A 19 23.54 -12.51 3.43
N ALA A 20 24.40 -11.85 4.20
CA ALA A 20 24.15 -10.51 4.72
C ALA A 20 24.09 -9.45 3.60
N LEU A 21 24.97 -9.55 2.60
CA LEU A 21 24.93 -8.67 1.43
C LEU A 21 23.65 -8.86 0.61
N VAL A 22 23.26 -10.11 0.35
CA VAL A 22 22.01 -10.41 -0.38
C VAL A 22 20.79 -9.98 0.45
N GLY A 23 20.80 -10.18 1.76
CA GLY A 23 19.74 -9.71 2.67
C GLY A 23 19.61 -8.20 2.69
N ALA A 24 20.73 -7.46 2.79
CA ALA A 24 20.74 -6.00 2.74
C ALA A 24 20.30 -5.46 1.37
N PHE A 25 20.73 -6.10 0.28
CA PHE A 25 20.34 -5.73 -1.07
C PHE A 25 18.87 -6.02 -1.35
N GLY A 26 18.36 -7.18 -0.90
CA GLY A 26 16.95 -7.54 -0.95
C GLY A 26 16.08 -6.58 -0.13
N TYR A 27 16.50 -6.23 1.09
CA TYR A 27 15.82 -5.24 1.92
C TYR A 27 15.79 -3.86 1.26
N ARG A 28 16.90 -3.42 0.66
CA ARG A 28 16.99 -2.14 -0.05
C ARG A 28 16.13 -2.13 -1.32
N LEU A 29 16.07 -3.21 -2.08
CA LEU A 29 15.25 -3.31 -3.29
C LEU A 29 13.75 -3.40 -2.95
N TYR A 30 13.40 -4.13 -1.90
CA TYR A 30 12.01 -4.25 -1.42
C TYR A 30 11.51 -2.93 -0.82
N SER A 31 12.34 -2.23 -0.06
CA SER A 31 12.02 -0.90 0.47
C SER A 31 12.03 0.19 -0.60
N ALA A 32 12.92 0.13 -1.60
CA ALA A 32 12.90 1.05 -2.74
C ALA A 32 11.69 0.83 -3.67
N ASN A 33 11.17 -0.40 -3.76
CA ASN A 33 9.93 -0.73 -4.45
C ASN A 33 8.68 -0.53 -3.58
N SER A 34 8.83 -0.02 -2.34
CA SER A 34 7.70 0.56 -1.62
C SER A 34 7.37 1.90 -2.26
N VAL A 35 6.67 1.80 -3.38
CA VAL A 35 6.15 2.92 -4.15
C VAL A 35 5.30 3.75 -3.20
N SER A 36 5.85 4.86 -2.72
CA SER A 36 5.12 5.85 -1.95
C SER A 36 4.00 6.40 -2.83
N ALA A 37 2.75 6.02 -2.55
CA ALA A 37 1.61 6.41 -3.38
C ALA A 37 1.38 7.94 -3.38
N LYS A 38 1.92 8.66 -2.39
CA LYS A 38 1.96 10.14 -2.37
C LYS A 38 2.92 10.73 -3.40
N ALA A 39 4.14 10.19 -3.49
CA ALA A 39 5.11 10.63 -4.50
C ALA A 39 4.65 10.26 -5.92
N ASN A 40 3.87 9.17 -6.05
CA ASN A 40 3.37 8.68 -7.32
C ASN A 40 2.12 9.40 -7.85
N HIS A 41 1.24 9.94 -7.01
CA HIS A 41 0.03 10.63 -7.50
C HIS A 41 0.32 11.93 -8.24
N GLU A 42 1.19 12.78 -7.68
CA GLU A 42 1.61 14.02 -8.35
C GLU A 42 2.41 13.73 -9.62
N SER A 43 3.27 12.70 -9.57
CA SER A 43 4.03 12.25 -10.73
C SER A 43 3.12 11.70 -11.84
N TYR A 44 2.12 10.90 -11.49
CA TYR A 44 1.14 10.35 -12.43
C TYR A 44 0.28 11.46 -13.05
N ARG A 45 -0.19 12.42 -12.25
CA ARG A 45 -0.95 13.56 -12.77
C ARG A 45 -0.14 14.37 -13.78
N LYS A 46 1.15 14.64 -13.48
CA LYS A 46 2.04 15.35 -14.40
C LYS A 46 2.28 14.58 -15.70
N ILE A 47 2.50 13.26 -15.60
CA ILE A 47 2.65 12.38 -16.76
C ILE A 47 1.39 12.41 -17.62
N TYR A 48 0.21 12.26 -17.01
CA TYR A 48 -1.07 12.30 -17.70
C TYR A 48 -1.34 13.64 -18.39
N LEU A 49 -1.10 14.76 -17.69
CA LEU A 49 -1.26 16.10 -18.29
C LEU A 49 -0.30 16.32 -19.45
N ASN A 50 0.96 15.88 -19.32
CA ASN A 50 1.96 15.99 -20.38
C ASN A 50 1.58 15.13 -21.59
N GLU A 51 1.11 13.90 -21.37
CA GLU A 51 0.63 13.01 -22.43
C GLU A 51 -0.57 13.63 -23.17
N MET A 52 -1.56 14.14 -22.44
CA MET A 52 -2.73 14.79 -23.02
C MET A 52 -2.32 16.04 -23.81
N GLN A 53 -1.44 16.88 -23.28
CA GLN A 53 -0.95 18.06 -23.96
C GLN A 53 -0.20 17.72 -25.26
N THR A 54 0.73 16.75 -25.20
CA THR A 54 1.59 16.39 -26.34
C THR A 54 0.83 15.66 -27.43
N ARG A 55 0.00 14.68 -27.08
CA ARG A 55 -0.74 13.87 -28.05
C ARG A 55 -1.90 14.63 -28.68
N LEU A 56 -2.60 15.46 -27.91
CA LEU A 56 -3.76 16.22 -28.38
C LEU A 56 -3.41 17.65 -28.81
N LYS A 57 -2.14 18.07 -28.66
CA LYS A 57 -1.65 19.41 -29.00
C LYS A 57 -2.48 20.51 -28.34
N LEU A 58 -2.76 20.35 -27.04
CA LEU A 58 -3.61 21.27 -26.29
C LEU A 58 -2.98 22.67 -26.23
N THR A 59 -3.78 23.70 -26.44
CA THR A 59 -3.37 25.09 -26.19
C THR A 59 -3.21 25.34 -24.68
N PRO A 60 -2.49 26.41 -24.26
CA PRO A 60 -2.36 26.74 -22.84
C PRO A 60 -3.72 26.93 -22.14
N ALA A 61 -4.70 27.52 -22.84
CA ALA A 61 -6.06 27.68 -22.32
C ALA A 61 -6.78 26.34 -22.14
N GLN A 62 -6.65 25.41 -23.10
CA GLN A 62 -7.23 24.07 -23.00
C GLN A 62 -6.57 23.24 -21.88
N LEU A 63 -5.26 23.37 -21.70
CA LEU A 63 -4.55 22.70 -20.61
C LEU A 63 -5.00 23.22 -19.23
N SER A 64 -5.20 24.53 -19.09
CA SER A 64 -5.75 25.12 -17.85
C SER A 64 -7.16 24.60 -17.56
N ASN A 65 -8.00 24.49 -18.58
CA ASN A 65 -9.34 23.92 -18.42
C ASN A 65 -9.30 22.43 -18.04
N LEU A 66 -8.38 21.65 -18.61
CA LEU A 66 -8.18 20.25 -18.24
C LEU A 66 -7.80 20.11 -16.76
N VAL A 67 -6.87 20.93 -16.27
CA VAL A 67 -6.48 20.97 -14.86
C VAL A 67 -7.70 21.24 -13.96
N PHE A 68 -8.52 22.24 -14.31
CA PHE A 68 -9.74 22.57 -13.59
C PHE A 68 -10.73 21.40 -13.55
N ILE A 69 -10.99 20.75 -14.69
CA ILE A 69 -11.89 19.59 -14.79
C ILE A 69 -11.42 18.44 -13.89
N LEU A 70 -10.11 18.15 -13.88
CA LEU A 70 -9.54 17.08 -13.06
C LEU A 70 -9.68 17.39 -11.55
N ASP A 71 -9.49 18.65 -11.16
CA ASP A 71 -9.60 19.07 -9.76
C ASP A 71 -11.05 19.05 -9.27
N GLU A 72 -11.97 19.56 -10.09
CA GLU A 72 -13.39 19.48 -9.81
C GLU A 72 -13.85 18.02 -9.69
N THR A 73 -13.40 17.16 -10.60
CA THR A 73 -13.72 15.73 -10.59
C THR A 73 -13.20 15.07 -9.31
N LYS A 74 -11.95 15.33 -8.94
CA LYS A 74 -11.37 14.84 -7.68
C LYS A 74 -12.19 15.26 -6.47
N ALA A 75 -12.62 16.52 -6.41
CA ALA A 75 -13.46 17.03 -5.33
C ALA A 75 -14.82 16.33 -5.26
N ARG A 76 -15.47 16.11 -6.41
CA ARG A 76 -16.75 15.37 -6.51
C ARG A 76 -16.62 13.93 -6.03
N PHE A 77 -15.56 13.22 -6.44
CA PHE A 77 -15.29 11.86 -5.95
C PHE A 77 -15.05 11.83 -4.44
N LYS A 78 -14.27 12.78 -3.90
CA LYS A 78 -14.05 12.88 -2.46
C LYS A 78 -15.37 13.11 -1.72
N ALA A 79 -16.20 14.04 -2.17
CA ALA A 79 -17.49 14.31 -1.55
C ALA A 79 -18.43 13.10 -1.59
N ALA A 80 -18.46 12.35 -2.71
CA ALA A 80 -19.22 11.11 -2.82
C ALA A 80 -18.70 10.05 -1.84
N ARG A 81 -17.38 9.91 -1.72
CA ARG A 81 -16.75 8.99 -0.78
C ARG A 81 -17.07 9.33 0.68
N ASP A 82 -16.93 10.61 1.05
CA ASP A 82 -17.22 11.10 2.39
C ASP A 82 -18.68 10.83 2.80
N ARG A 83 -19.63 10.89 1.85
CA ARG A 83 -21.04 10.57 2.08
C ARG A 83 -21.29 9.07 2.28
N MET A 84 -20.62 8.23 1.49
CA MET A 84 -20.86 6.77 1.48
C MET A 84 -20.07 6.02 2.57
N ASP A 85 -18.92 6.54 2.99
CA ASP A 85 -18.08 5.94 4.03
C ASP A 85 -18.81 5.62 5.35
N PRO A 86 -19.63 6.50 5.94
CA PRO A 86 -20.35 6.18 7.18
C PRO A 86 -21.34 5.03 7.00
N GLU A 87 -22.09 5.03 5.90
CA GLU A 87 -23.05 3.97 5.58
C GLU A 87 -22.35 2.62 5.42
N MET A 88 -21.25 2.59 4.67
CA MET A 88 -20.45 1.37 4.50
C MET A 88 -19.85 0.86 5.81
N LYS A 89 -19.43 1.75 6.71
CA LYS A 89 -18.93 1.37 8.04
C LYS A 89 -20.05 0.79 8.91
N GLN A 90 -21.25 1.34 8.84
CA GLN A 90 -22.40 0.83 9.56
C GLN A 90 -22.76 -0.59 9.09
N ILE A 91 -22.87 -0.80 7.77
CA ILE A 91 -23.15 -2.13 7.19
C ILE A 91 -22.11 -3.16 7.66
N GLN A 92 -20.82 -2.80 7.66
CA GLN A 92 -19.77 -3.68 8.16
C GLN A 92 -19.90 -3.97 9.66
N HIS A 93 -20.28 -2.98 10.46
CA HIS A 93 -20.47 -3.16 11.89
C HIS A 93 -21.65 -4.11 12.18
N GLU A 94 -22.77 -3.92 11.51
CA GLU A 94 -23.94 -4.80 11.62
C GLU A 94 -23.63 -6.23 11.19
N GLN A 95 -22.90 -6.41 10.09
CA GLN A 95 -22.43 -7.73 9.66
C GLN A 95 -21.56 -8.40 10.73
N ARG A 96 -20.60 -7.69 11.32
CA ARG A 96 -19.74 -8.22 12.38
C ARG A 96 -20.51 -8.62 13.61
N ASN A 97 -21.52 -7.84 14.00
CA ASN A 97 -22.38 -8.18 15.13
C ASN A 97 -23.17 -9.45 14.87
N LYS A 98 -23.82 -9.58 13.70
CA LYS A 98 -24.54 -10.80 13.31
C LYS A 98 -23.65 -12.04 13.31
N ILE A 99 -22.40 -11.90 12.84
CA ILE A 99 -21.42 -12.99 12.92
C ILE A 99 -21.11 -13.32 14.39
N ARG A 100 -20.81 -12.30 15.21
CA ARG A 100 -20.49 -12.49 16.64
C ARG A 100 -21.62 -13.19 17.39
N ASP A 101 -22.88 -12.89 17.08
CA ASP A 101 -24.05 -13.49 17.73
C ASP A 101 -24.20 -14.99 17.42
N MET A 102 -23.75 -15.44 16.25
CA MET A 102 -23.76 -16.85 15.84
C MET A 102 -22.62 -17.68 16.46
N LEU A 103 -21.54 -17.04 16.94
CA LEU A 103 -20.33 -17.73 17.39
C LEU A 103 -20.41 -18.21 18.85
N GLN A 104 -19.80 -19.37 19.11
CA GLN A 104 -19.59 -19.86 20.47
C GLN A 104 -18.53 -19.03 21.22
N PRO A 105 -18.51 -19.00 22.56
CA PRO A 105 -17.57 -18.17 23.33
C PRO A 105 -16.10 -18.36 22.97
N ALA A 106 -15.66 -19.61 22.75
CA ALA A 106 -14.28 -19.92 22.34
C ALA A 106 -13.95 -19.39 20.93
N GLN A 107 -14.94 -19.34 20.02
CA GLN A 107 -14.77 -18.86 18.65
C GLN A 107 -14.77 -17.33 18.57
N LYS A 108 -15.48 -16.65 19.49
CA LYS A 108 -15.50 -15.17 19.57
C LYS A 108 -14.09 -14.60 19.78
N ALA A 109 -13.30 -15.21 20.66
CA ALA A 109 -11.93 -14.77 20.94
C ALA A 109 -11.03 -14.82 19.68
N GLU A 110 -11.15 -15.87 18.87
CA GLU A 110 -10.39 -15.99 17.62
C GLU A 110 -10.90 -15.04 16.53
N TYR A 111 -12.22 -14.81 16.47
CA TYR A 111 -12.82 -13.85 15.54
C TYR A 111 -12.36 -12.41 15.81
N GLU A 112 -12.26 -11.98 17.07
CA GLU A 112 -11.75 -10.64 17.40
C GLU A 112 -10.28 -10.47 16.96
N LYS A 113 -9.42 -11.47 17.18
CA LYS A 113 -8.03 -11.44 16.67
C LYS A 113 -8.00 -11.27 15.15
N MET A 114 -8.86 -12.00 14.44
CA MET A 114 -8.96 -11.91 12.98
C MET A 114 -9.38 -10.51 12.52
N LEU A 115 -10.28 -9.84 13.26
CA LEU A 115 -10.68 -8.46 12.97
C LEU A 115 -9.53 -7.46 13.21
N GLU A 116 -8.77 -7.63 14.29
CA GLU A 116 -7.61 -6.79 14.59
C GLU A 116 -6.51 -6.93 13.54
N GLU A 117 -6.21 -8.16 13.11
CA GLU A 117 -5.24 -8.40 12.04
C GLU A 117 -5.66 -7.74 10.73
N ARG A 118 -6.94 -7.84 10.37
CA ARG A 118 -7.49 -7.14 9.20
C ARG A 118 -7.39 -5.63 9.35
N ALA A 119 -7.66 -5.09 10.53
CA ALA A 119 -7.52 -3.66 10.80
C ALA A 119 -6.06 -3.20 10.70
N LYS A 120 -5.10 -4.00 11.21
CA LYS A 120 -3.66 -3.72 11.07
C LYS A 120 -3.21 -3.77 9.61
N LYS A 121 -3.67 -4.77 8.84
CA LYS A 121 -3.40 -4.87 7.40
C LYS A 121 -4.00 -3.70 6.62
N GLN A 122 -5.23 -3.29 6.94
CA GLN A 122 -5.86 -2.11 6.33
C GLN A 122 -5.14 -0.82 6.70
N LYS A 123 -4.70 -0.63 7.94
CA LYS A 123 -3.92 0.55 8.33
C LYS A 123 -2.56 0.60 7.63
N ALA A 124 -1.92 -0.55 7.44
CA ALA A 124 -0.67 -0.65 6.69
C ALA A 124 -0.83 -0.29 5.21
N THR A 125 -1.97 -0.65 4.59
CA THR A 125 -2.25 -0.29 3.19
C THR A 125 -2.83 1.12 3.03
N SER A 126 -3.64 1.61 3.97
CA SER A 126 -4.24 2.95 3.94
C SER A 126 -3.28 4.05 4.39
N GLY A 127 -2.32 3.74 5.27
CA GLY A 127 -1.26 4.66 5.68
C GLY A 127 -0.26 5.02 4.57
N GLY A 128 -0.29 4.29 3.45
CA GLY A 128 0.42 4.64 2.22
C GLY A 128 -0.39 5.50 1.25
N GLY A 129 -1.66 5.83 1.54
CA GLY A 129 -2.65 6.25 0.54
C GLY A 129 -3.51 7.48 0.86
N CYS A 130 -3.22 8.27 1.90
CA CYS A 130 -3.86 9.57 2.15
C CYS A 130 -2.83 10.66 2.41
#